data_AF-A0A917S341-F1
#
_entry.id   AF-A0A917S341-F1
#
_cell.length_a   1.000
_cell.length_b   1.000
_cell.length_c   1.000
_cell.angle_alpha   90.00
_cell.angle_beta   90.00
_cell.angle_gamma   90.00
#
_symmetry.space_group_name_H-M   'P 1'
#
loop_
_entity.id
_entity.type
_entity.pdbx_description
1 polymer ?
#
loop_
_entity_poly.entity_id
_entity_poly.type
_entity_poly.pdbx_seq_one_letter_code
_entity_poly.pdbx_strand_id
1 'polypeptide(L)'
;MTPMAPFGLGPAELVIILVIVLVLFGGARLAGLGKSTGRAIKEFKEETQGLTGDKKADSEVVDAEVINEEKRQQTPPAVGGVQPTQQNVNNSAAQPSEARRDN
;
A
#
# COMPACT_ATOMS: atom_id res chain seq x y z
N MET A 1 20.60 43.78 -7.95
CA MET A 1 20.96 43.86 -6.52
C MET A 1 19.73 43.46 -5.72
N THR A 2 19.64 42.21 -5.28
CA THR A 2 18.54 41.72 -4.46
C THR A 2 18.78 42.13 -2.99
N PRO A 3 17.85 42.83 -2.34
CA PRO A 3 18.04 43.27 -0.95
C PRO A 3 17.96 42.07 -0.01
N MET A 4 19.05 41.79 0.72
CA MET A 4 19.03 40.83 1.83
C MET A 4 18.24 41.41 3.01
N ALA A 5 17.00 40.97 3.19
CA ALA A 5 16.30 41.11 4.46
C ALA A 5 16.78 39.99 5.42
N PRO A 6 17.09 40.28 6.70
CA PRO A 6 17.69 39.30 7.61
C PRO A 6 16.79 38.11 8.00
N PHE A 7 15.52 38.11 7.56
CA PHE A 7 14.58 37.00 7.71
C PHE A 7 13.85 36.67 6.39
N GLY A 8 14.36 37.16 5.26
CA GLY A 8 13.81 36.91 3.93
C GLY A 8 14.31 35.59 3.35
N LEU A 9 13.78 34.45 3.83
CA LEU A 9 13.93 33.18 3.11
C LEU A 9 13.15 33.27 1.79
N GLY A 10 13.88 33.56 0.72
CA GLY A 10 13.30 33.62 -0.62
C GLY A 10 12.94 32.23 -1.16
N PRO A 11 12.21 32.17 -2.29
CA PRO A 11 11.90 30.89 -2.94
C PRO A 11 13.15 30.07 -3.29
N ALA A 12 14.28 30.73 -3.59
CA ALA A 12 15.55 30.06 -3.88
C ALA A 12 16.13 29.37 -2.64
N GLU A 13 16.16 30.06 -1.49
CA GLU A 13 16.62 29.53 -0.21
C GLU A 13 15.72 28.37 0.27
N LEU A 14 14.41 28.49 0.12
CA LEU A 14 13.47 27.40 0.43
C LEU A 14 13.69 26.18 -0.46
N VAL A 15 13.99 26.35 -1.75
CA VAL A 15 14.34 25.24 -2.65
C VAL A 15 15.65 24.57 -2.23
N ILE A 16 16.67 25.33 -1.81
CA ILE A 16 17.94 24.77 -1.30
C ILE A 16 17.70 23.92 -0.04
N ILE A 17 16.91 24.43 0.92
CA ILE A 17 16.55 23.69 2.13
C ILE A 17 15.75 22.42 1.79
N LEU A 18 14.79 22.53 0.86
CA LEU A 18 14.00 21.41 0.37
C LEU A 18 14.89 20.32 -0.26
N VAL A 19 15.87 20.69 -1.07
CA VAL A 19 16.84 19.74 -1.66
C VAL A 19 17.65 19.02 -0.57
N ILE A 20 18.12 19.73 0.47
CA ILE A 20 18.83 19.10 1.60
C ILE A 20 17.93 18.08 2.31
N VAL A 21 16.67 18.42 2.56
CA VAL A 21 15.67 17.51 3.15
C VAL A 21 15.43 16.30 2.23
N LEU A 22 15.30 16.49 0.92
CA LEU A 22 15.15 15.38 -0.03
C LEU A 22 16.37 14.45 -0.08
N VAL A 23 17.59 14.96 0.11
CA VAL A 23 18.81 14.13 0.18
C VAL A 23 18.86 13.32 1.49
N LEU A 24 18.48 13.91 2.62
CA LEU A 24 18.51 13.24 3.93
C LEU A 24 17.38 12.21 4.11
N PHE A 25 16.16 12.54 3.69
CA PHE A 25 14.98 11.69 3.90
C PHE A 25 14.61 10.84 2.67
N GLY A 26 15.03 11.24 1.47
CA GLY A 26 14.62 10.65 0.21
C GLY A 26 13.23 11.09 -0.25
N GLY A 27 13.06 11.29 -1.56
CA GLY A 27 11.77 11.69 -2.15
C GLY A 27 10.62 10.73 -1.82
N ALA A 28 10.89 9.42 -1.72
CA ALA A 28 9.89 8.41 -1.41
C ALA A 28 9.29 8.55 0.01
N ARG A 29 10.10 8.94 1.02
CA ARG A 29 9.59 9.14 2.39
C ARG A 29 8.74 10.40 2.48
N LEU A 30 9.19 11.48 1.87
CA LEU A 30 8.45 12.75 1.84
C LEU A 30 7.14 12.62 1.05
N ALA A 31 7.15 11.91 -0.09
CA ALA A 31 5.95 11.60 -0.86
C ALA A 31 4.97 10.69 -0.11
N GLY A 32 5.47 9.69 0.64
CA GLY A 32 4.63 8.84 1.49
C GLY A 32 3.91 9.62 2.58
N LEU A 33 4.64 10.47 3.31
CA LEU A 33 4.07 11.39 4.32
C LEU A 33 3.09 12.40 3.69
N GLY A 34 3.41 12.90 2.49
CA GLY A 34 2.52 13.78 1.72
C GLY A 34 1.20 13.10 1.31
N LYS A 35 1.24 11.84 0.86
CA LYS A 35 0.04 11.09 0.44
C LYS A 35 -0.89 10.79 1.62
N SER A 36 -0.36 10.43 2.80
CA SER A 36 -1.18 10.25 4.01
C SER A 36 -1.74 11.57 4.55
N THR A 37 -0.90 12.62 4.61
CA THR A 37 -1.31 13.93 5.14
C THR A 37 -2.33 14.61 4.23
N GLY A 38 -2.13 14.56 2.91
CA GLY A 38 -3.06 15.11 1.93
C GLY A 38 -4.42 14.39 1.94
N ARG A 39 -4.44 13.07 2.15
CA ARG A 39 -5.70 12.32 2.31
C ARG A 39 -6.45 12.75 3.58
N ALA A 40 -5.77 12.85 4.72
CA ALA A 40 -6.38 13.32 5.96
C ALA A 40 -6.93 14.76 5.85
N ILE A 41 -6.20 15.67 5.17
CA ILE A 41 -6.65 17.05 4.91
C ILE A 41 -7.86 17.07 3.97
N LYS A 42 -7.89 16.21 2.94
CA LYS A 42 -9.02 16.09 2.01
C LYS A 42 -10.28 15.61 2.74
N GLU A 43 -10.19 14.54 3.50
CA GLU A 43 -11.29 13.98 4.31
C GLU A 43 -11.78 15.00 5.34
N PHE A 44 -10.88 15.64 6.11
CA PHE A 44 -11.24 16.70 7.07
C PHE A 44 -11.96 17.89 6.41
N LYS A 45 -11.51 18.30 5.22
CA LYS A 45 -12.16 19.38 4.47
C LYS A 45 -13.54 18.97 3.95
N GLU A 46 -13.70 17.73 3.46
CA GLU A 46 -14.98 17.20 2.98
C GLU A 46 -16.02 17.12 4.11
N GLU A 47 -15.64 16.61 5.29
CA GLU A 47 -16.51 16.60 6.47
C GLU A 47 -16.86 18.01 6.94
N THR A 48 -15.87 18.90 7.06
CA THR A 48 -16.09 20.30 7.49
C THR A 48 -16.98 21.08 6.52
N GLN A 49 -16.84 20.86 5.21
CA GLN A 49 -17.72 21.45 4.19
C GLN A 49 -19.13 20.86 4.25
N GLY A 50 -19.27 19.56 4.53
CA GLY A 50 -20.57 18.92 4.79
C GLY A 50 -21.31 19.53 5.98
N LEU A 51 -20.59 19.91 7.04
CA LEU A 51 -21.15 20.58 8.23
C LEU A 51 -21.48 22.07 8.00
N THR A 52 -20.73 22.75 7.12
CA THR A 52 -20.92 24.19 6.84
C THR A 52 -22.04 24.45 5.80
N GLY A 53 -22.59 23.40 5.17
CA GLY A 53 -23.73 23.49 4.25
C GLY A 53 -23.40 24.00 2.84
N ASP A 54 -22.17 24.44 2.58
CA ASP A 54 -21.73 25.00 1.30
C ASP A 54 -21.21 23.89 0.35
N LYS A 55 -22.14 23.23 -0.35
CA LYS A 55 -21.82 22.17 -1.31
C LYS A 55 -21.30 22.75 -2.64
N LYS A 56 -19.98 22.76 -2.80
CA LYS A 56 -19.32 22.68 -4.12
C LYS A 56 -18.54 21.37 -4.25
N ALA A 57 -19.08 20.46 -5.05
CA ALA A 57 -18.28 19.53 -5.83
C ALA A 57 -17.63 20.31 -7.00
N ASP A 58 -16.55 19.88 -7.65
CA ASP A 58 -15.83 18.60 -7.56
C ASP A 58 -14.33 18.86 -7.79
N SER A 59 -13.45 17.93 -7.42
CA SER A 59 -12.07 17.93 -7.90
C SER A 59 -11.49 16.51 -7.91
N GLU A 60 -11.94 15.74 -8.89
CA GLU A 60 -11.27 14.54 -9.39
C GLU A 60 -9.76 14.78 -9.56
N VAL A 61 -8.97 14.17 -8.68
CA VAL A 61 -7.52 14.02 -8.85
C VAL A 61 -7.22 12.55 -9.01
N VAL A 62 -7.08 12.17 -10.28
CA VAL A 62 -6.61 10.90 -10.83
C VAL A 62 -5.76 10.12 -9.83
N ASP A 63 -6.20 8.91 -9.47
CA ASP A 63 -5.41 8.01 -8.65
C ASP A 63 -4.06 7.76 -9.31
N ALA A 64 -3.00 8.22 -8.65
CA ALA A 64 -1.63 7.84 -8.94
C ALA A 64 -1.39 6.39 -8.47
N GLU A 65 -2.01 5.47 -9.21
CA GLU A 65 -1.61 4.08 -9.32
C GLU A 65 -0.53 3.94 -10.42
N VAL A 66 0.10 2.76 -10.53
CA VAL A 66 1.35 2.48 -11.26
C VAL A 66 2.54 3.30 -10.69
N ILE A 67 3.55 2.74 -10.03
CA ILE A 67 4.02 1.34 -9.95
C ILE A 67 4.60 1.07 -8.56
N ASN A 68 4.03 0.14 -7.79
CA ASN A 68 4.75 -0.54 -6.71
C ASN A 68 4.15 -1.92 -6.37
N GLU A 69 3.86 -2.74 -7.38
CA GLU A 69 3.47 -4.13 -7.17
C GLU A 69 3.95 -5.01 -8.34
N GLU A 70 5.28 -5.14 -8.51
CA GLU A 70 5.82 -6.31 -9.20
C GLU A 70 6.86 -7.03 -8.33
N LYS A 71 6.33 -7.86 -7.44
CA LYS A 71 7.06 -8.88 -6.68
C LYS A 71 7.54 -10.02 -7.60
N ARG A 72 8.28 -9.74 -8.67
CA ARG A 72 8.93 -10.77 -9.51
C ARG A 72 10.24 -11.23 -8.88
N GLN A 73 10.11 -12.19 -7.96
CA GLN A 73 11.08 -13.29 -7.79
C GLN A 73 10.48 -14.45 -6.97
N GLN A 74 9.32 -14.94 -7.41
CA GLN A 74 9.19 -16.39 -7.55
C GLN A 74 9.80 -16.77 -8.90
N THR A 75 11.10 -17.07 -8.92
CA THR A 75 11.68 -17.93 -9.95
C THR A 75 11.35 -19.37 -9.55
N PRO A 76 10.57 -20.12 -10.33
CA PRO A 76 10.48 -21.57 -10.14
C PRO A 76 11.90 -22.15 -10.31
N PRO A 77 12.44 -22.89 -9.33
CA PRO A 77 13.68 -23.62 -9.55
C PRO A 77 13.50 -24.60 -10.72
N ALA A 78 14.54 -24.72 -11.54
CA ALA A 78 14.49 -25.49 -12.76
C ALA A 78 14.17 -26.98 -12.53
N VAL A 79 13.61 -27.59 -13.57
CA VAL A 79 13.21 -29.01 -13.64
C VAL A 79 14.35 -29.94 -13.17
N GLY A 80 14.08 -30.72 -12.13
CA GLY A 80 14.91 -31.84 -11.66
C GLY A 80 14.00 -32.89 -11.03
N GLY A 81 13.80 -34.03 -11.71
CA GLY A 81 12.69 -34.93 -11.42
C GLY A 81 12.82 -35.74 -10.13
N VAL A 82 11.71 -35.84 -9.39
CA VAL A 82 11.40 -36.93 -8.44
C VAL A 82 9.93 -37.33 -8.60
N GLN A 83 9.63 -38.61 -8.29
CA GLN A 83 8.43 -39.32 -8.75
C GLN A 83 7.10 -38.87 -8.13
N PRO A 84 5.96 -39.12 -8.81
CA PRO A 84 4.65 -39.12 -8.16
C PRO A 84 4.47 -40.38 -7.30
N THR A 85 4.68 -40.27 -5.99
CA THR A 85 4.32 -41.35 -5.06
C THR A 85 2.80 -41.45 -4.94
N GLN A 86 2.21 -42.51 -5.48
CA GLN A 86 0.78 -42.79 -5.32
C GLN A 86 0.45 -43.13 -3.86
N GLN A 87 -0.23 -42.22 -3.16
CA GLN A 87 -0.77 -42.45 -1.82
C GLN A 87 -2.30 -42.65 -1.89
N ASN A 88 -2.76 -43.75 -2.50
CA ASN A 88 -4.18 -44.13 -2.48
C ASN A 88 -4.38 -45.66 -2.53
N VAL A 89 -4.36 -46.31 -1.36
CA VAL A 89 -4.74 -47.73 -1.18
C VAL A 89 -5.48 -48.05 0.12
N ASN A 90 -5.56 -47.12 1.09
CA ASN A 90 -6.03 -47.41 2.45
C ASN A 90 -7.37 -46.73 2.78
N ASN A 91 -8.47 -47.21 2.19
CA ASN A 91 -9.83 -47.07 2.77
C ASN A 91 -10.85 -48.02 2.12
N SER A 92 -10.51 -49.30 2.01
CA SER A 92 -11.50 -50.35 1.70
C SER A 92 -11.16 -51.67 2.38
N ALA A 93 -11.38 -51.74 3.70
CA ALA A 93 -11.41 -52.99 4.47
C ALA A 93 -12.09 -52.81 5.84
N ALA A 94 -13.39 -53.14 5.92
CA ALA A 94 -14.15 -53.46 7.14
C ALA A 94 -14.35 -52.30 8.17
N GLN A 95 -15.45 -52.16 8.93
CA GLN A 95 -16.59 -53.05 9.22
C GLN A 95 -17.88 -52.20 9.39
N PRO A 96 -19.03 -52.56 8.81
CA PRO A 96 -20.33 -52.12 9.30
C PRO A 96 -20.77 -53.04 10.44
N SER A 97 -20.62 -52.59 11.70
CA SER A 97 -21.09 -53.31 12.88
C SER A 97 -22.59 -53.11 13.12
N GLU A 98 -23.41 -53.42 12.12
CA GLU A 98 -24.88 -53.49 12.23
C GLU A 98 -25.32 -54.94 12.46
N ALA A 99 -25.21 -55.42 13.70
CA ALA A 99 -25.96 -56.60 14.13
C ALA A 99 -26.16 -56.64 15.65
N ARG A 100 -27.41 -56.99 16.03
CA ARG A 100 -27.71 -57.82 17.20
C ARG A 100 -27.80 -57.14 18.59
N ARG A 101 -28.63 -56.09 18.68
CA ARG A 101 -29.40 -55.68 19.88
C ARG A 101 -28.56 -55.51 21.18
N ASP A 102 -28.96 -55.81 22.44
CA ASP A 102 -30.13 -56.43 23.14
C ASP A 102 -30.29 -55.77 24.55
N ASN A 103 -31.45 -55.98 25.21
CA ASN A 103 -31.83 -55.57 26.59
C ASN A 103 -32.18 -54.07 26.83
#